data_AF-A0A803TT02-F1
#
_entry.id   AF-A0A803TT02-F1
#
_cell.length_a   1.000
_cell.length_b   1.000
_cell.length_c   1.000
_cell.angle_alpha   90.00
_cell.angle_beta   90.00
_cell.angle_gamma   90.00
#
_symmetry.space_group_name_H-M   'P 1'
#
loop_
_entity.id
_entity.type
_entity.pdbx_description
1 polymer ?
#
loop_
_entity_poly.entity_id
_entity_poly.type
_entity_poly.pdbx_seq_one_letter_code
_entity_poly.pdbx_strand_id
1 'polypeptide(L)'
;TSKALLTDGLPMLADHFCSSCVLQGMGAALGPALGTPQVAMFCGKLVLHLNVQTGRWEPDASGTHTCFRTTDEIRSYCQEVYPELQITNAVEGTQPVTIDNWCKKGRPKCKGHQHIVVPYQCLVGEFVSEALLVPDKCKFLHQEKMDSCETYLYWHILGICLLGFDLHNK
;
A
#
# COMPACT_ATOMS: atom_id res chain seq x y z
N THR A 1 5.80 -3.38 9.81
CA THR A 1 7.15 -3.83 9.44
C THR A 1 7.55 -3.12 8.16
N SER A 2 8.31 -2.03 8.26
CA SER A 2 8.84 -1.34 7.08
C SER A 2 10.31 -1.72 6.91
N LYS A 3 10.70 -2.06 5.69
CA LYS A 3 12.05 -2.53 5.32
C LYS A 3 12.64 -1.54 4.32
N ALA A 4 13.97 -1.38 4.32
CA ALA A 4 14.63 -0.31 3.58
C ALA A 4 16.08 -0.68 3.21
N LEU A 5 16.64 -0.12 2.12
CA LEU A 5 17.95 -0.46 1.53
C LEU A 5 18.89 0.76 1.40
N LEU A 6 20.19 0.63 1.70
CA LEU A 6 21.22 1.65 1.37
C LEU A 6 22.62 1.14 0.98
N THR A 7 23.42 2.05 0.41
CA THR A 7 24.83 1.96 -0.02
C THR A 7 25.80 2.66 0.95
N ASP A 8 26.96 2.07 1.27
CA ASP A 8 27.91 2.61 2.25
C ASP A 8 28.97 3.59 1.70
N GLY A 9 29.30 4.58 2.56
CA GLY A 9 30.52 5.39 2.50
C GLY A 9 30.75 6.37 3.69
N LEU A 10 31.23 5.85 4.84
CA LEU A 10 32.01 6.52 5.93
C LEU A 10 31.32 7.53 6.92
N PRO A 11 31.96 7.88 8.08
CA PRO A 11 31.45 7.59 9.43
C PRO A 11 30.73 8.76 10.14
N MET A 12 29.95 8.37 11.15
CA MET A 12 29.36 9.14 12.25
C MET A 12 29.87 10.58 12.45
N LEU A 13 29.00 11.56 12.19
CA LEU A 13 28.91 12.80 12.96
C LEU A 13 27.43 13.25 12.97
N ALA A 14 26.89 13.37 14.19
CA ALA A 14 25.67 14.10 14.43
C ALA A 14 25.92 15.57 14.11
N ASP A 15 25.13 16.15 13.21
CA ASP A 15 24.60 17.52 13.30
C ASP A 15 23.86 17.92 12.03
N HIS A 16 22.65 18.46 12.23
CA HIS A 16 21.95 19.45 11.41
C HIS A 16 21.63 19.14 9.91
N PHE A 17 20.42 19.55 9.53
CA PHE A 17 19.84 19.67 8.17
C PHE A 17 19.02 18.47 7.65
N CYS A 18 17.75 18.43 8.05
CA CYS A 18 16.68 17.98 7.17
C CYS A 18 16.42 19.10 6.13
N SER A 19 17.25 19.18 5.09
CA SER A 19 17.03 20.11 3.97
C SER A 19 16.42 19.34 2.81
N SER A 20 15.27 19.81 2.34
CA SER A 20 14.45 19.22 1.28
C SER A 20 15.24 18.85 0.03
N CYS A 21 14.93 17.70 -0.57
CA CYS A 21 15.33 17.41 -1.95
C CYS A 21 14.20 16.74 -2.73
N VAL A 22 14.22 17.04 -4.02
CA VAL A 22 13.13 17.07 -5.00
C VAL A 22 12.92 15.71 -5.66
N LEU A 23 11.65 15.38 -5.95
CA LEU A 23 11.22 14.24 -6.75
C LEU A 23 11.81 14.31 -8.17
N GLN A 24 12.72 13.41 -8.53
CA GLN A 24 13.00 13.06 -9.93
C GLN A 24 12.96 11.54 -10.07
N GLY A 25 11.92 11.07 -10.75
CA GLY A 25 11.65 9.65 -10.95
C GLY A 25 12.43 9.04 -12.11
N MET A 26 12.49 7.71 -12.11
CA MET A 26 12.04 6.81 -13.17
C MET A 26 12.55 5.41 -12.87
N GLY A 27 11.64 4.53 -12.48
CA GLY A 27 11.87 3.08 -12.42
C GLY A 27 10.53 2.42 -12.66
N ALA A 28 10.42 1.65 -13.75
CA ALA A 28 9.21 0.90 -14.06
C ALA A 28 8.98 -0.15 -12.96
N ALA A 29 8.18 0.21 -11.97
CA ALA A 29 7.60 -0.75 -11.05
C ALA A 29 6.69 -1.65 -11.90
N LEU A 30 7.01 -2.94 -11.90
CA LEU A 30 6.02 -3.96 -12.25
C LEU A 30 4.83 -3.67 -11.34
N GLY A 31 3.71 -3.28 -11.93
CA GLY A 31 2.47 -3.06 -11.20
C GLY A 31 2.11 -4.29 -10.35
N PRO A 32 1.17 -4.14 -9.41
CA PRO A 32 0.78 -5.24 -8.51
C PRO A 32 0.60 -6.53 -9.29
N ALA A 33 1.18 -7.62 -8.78
CA ALA A 33 1.08 -8.93 -9.42
C ALA A 33 -0.39 -9.21 -9.72
N LEU A 34 -0.69 -9.46 -11.00
CA LEU A 34 -2.00 -9.91 -11.46
C LEU A 34 -2.50 -11.00 -10.50
N GLY A 35 -3.66 -10.78 -9.86
CA GLY A 35 -4.26 -11.74 -8.94
C GLY A 35 -4.11 -11.46 -7.44
N THR A 36 -3.51 -10.33 -7.04
CA THR A 36 -3.46 -9.97 -5.61
C THR A 36 -4.77 -9.28 -5.18
N PRO A 37 -5.49 -9.73 -4.14
CA PRO A 37 -6.76 -9.14 -3.72
C PRO A 37 -6.55 -7.73 -3.15
N GLN A 38 -7.27 -6.76 -3.72
CA GLN A 38 -7.14 -5.35 -3.37
C GLN A 38 -8.50 -4.66 -3.30
N VAL A 39 -8.58 -3.59 -2.51
CA VAL A 39 -9.75 -2.74 -2.35
C VAL A 39 -9.34 -1.29 -2.50
N ALA A 40 -10.07 -0.53 -3.32
CA ALA A 40 -9.85 0.89 -3.52
C ALA A 40 -11.05 1.67 -2.98
N MET A 41 -10.78 2.78 -2.31
CA MET A 41 -11.81 3.64 -1.73
C MET A 41 -11.65 5.07 -2.22
N PHE A 42 -12.79 5.73 -2.44
CA PHE A 42 -12.85 7.16 -2.65
C PHE A 42 -14.14 7.70 -2.05
N CYS A 43 -14.03 8.55 -1.03
CA CYS A 43 -15.21 9.01 -0.30
C CYS A 43 -16.25 9.68 -1.21
N GLY A 44 -17.53 9.34 -0.99
CA GLY A 44 -18.64 9.78 -1.84
C GLY A 44 -18.87 8.93 -3.11
N LYS A 45 -18.06 7.89 -3.33
CA LYS A 45 -18.22 6.87 -4.36
C LYS A 45 -18.28 5.49 -3.71
N LEU A 46 -18.79 4.51 -4.45
CA LEU A 46 -18.84 3.13 -3.97
C LEU A 46 -17.44 2.53 -3.92
N VAL A 47 -17.15 1.72 -2.90
CA VAL A 47 -15.89 0.96 -2.81
C VAL A 47 -15.74 0.10 -4.08
N LEU A 48 -14.51 -0.03 -4.56
CA LEU A 48 -14.17 -0.97 -5.63
C LEU A 48 -13.27 -2.07 -5.08
N HIS A 49 -13.40 -3.29 -5.61
CA HIS A 49 -12.51 -4.41 -5.34
C HIS A 49 -11.91 -4.93 -6.65
N LEU A 50 -10.68 -5.45 -6.61
CA LEU A 50 -10.00 -6.00 -7.77
C LEU A 50 -10.42 -7.46 -7.98
N ASN A 51 -11.10 -7.75 -9.08
CA ASN A 51 -11.37 -9.12 -9.46
C ASN A 51 -10.04 -9.82 -9.80
N VAL A 52 -9.61 -10.74 -8.93
CA VAL A 52 -8.31 -11.42 -9.03
C VAL A 52 -8.18 -12.30 -10.28
N GLN A 53 -9.29 -12.74 -10.87
CA GLN A 53 -9.28 -13.58 -12.07
C GLN A 53 -9.16 -12.74 -13.35
N THR A 54 -9.86 -11.60 -13.39
CA THR A 54 -9.93 -10.76 -14.60
C THR A 54 -8.98 -9.57 -14.57
N GLY A 55 -8.46 -9.21 -13.39
CA GLY A 55 -7.64 -8.02 -13.16
C GLY A 55 -8.42 -6.71 -13.27
N ARG A 56 -9.76 -6.74 -13.19
CA ARG A 56 -10.62 -5.55 -13.36
C ARG A 56 -11.17 -5.06 -12.02
N TRP A 57 -11.32 -3.74 -11.90
CA TRP A 57 -11.98 -3.13 -10.75
C TRP A 57 -13.49 -3.26 -10.87
N GLU A 58 -14.11 -3.85 -9.86
CA GLU A 58 -15.55 -4.08 -9.78
C GLU A 58 -16.13 -3.32 -8.58
N PRO A 59 -17.28 -2.64 -8.75
CA PRO A 59 -17.91 -1.93 -7.65
C PRO A 59 -18.49 -2.88 -6.62
N ASP A 60 -18.64 -2.35 -5.41
CA ASP A 60 -19.37 -3.00 -4.32
C ASP A 60 -20.71 -3.57 -4.81
N ALA A 61 -20.86 -4.90 -4.72
CA ALA A 61 -22.03 -5.63 -5.21
C ALA A 61 -23.31 -5.21 -4.48
N SER A 62 -23.20 -4.87 -3.18
CA SER A 62 -24.34 -4.37 -2.41
C SER A 62 -24.75 -2.95 -2.80
N GLY A 63 -23.84 -2.18 -3.40
CA GLY A 63 -24.04 -0.78 -3.75
C GLY A 63 -24.22 0.13 -2.52
N THR A 64 -23.73 -0.29 -1.35
CA THR A 64 -23.92 0.43 -0.08
C THR A 64 -22.64 0.97 0.52
N HIS A 65 -21.51 0.29 0.33
CA HIS A 65 -20.21 0.64 0.92
C HIS A 65 -19.54 1.77 0.16
N THR A 66 -18.92 2.73 0.87
CA THR A 66 -18.30 3.92 0.23
C THR A 66 -16.82 4.13 0.59
N CYS A 67 -16.52 4.71 1.75
CA CYS A 67 -15.17 4.73 2.30
C CYS A 67 -15.21 4.34 3.77
N PHE A 68 -14.20 3.59 4.19
CA PHE A 68 -14.02 3.13 5.56
C PHE A 68 -13.07 4.07 6.30
N ARG A 69 -13.18 4.09 7.63
CA ARG A 69 -12.35 4.94 8.51
C ARG A 69 -11.27 4.15 9.23
N THR A 70 -11.47 2.86 9.43
CA THR A 70 -10.58 2.00 10.20
C THR A 70 -10.09 0.82 9.38
N THR A 71 -8.90 0.32 9.69
CA THR A 71 -8.35 -0.88 9.04
C THR A 71 -9.22 -2.12 9.28
N ASP A 72 -9.88 -2.21 10.43
CA ASP A 72 -10.78 -3.32 10.76
C ASP A 72 -12.04 -3.34 9.88
N GLU A 73 -12.59 -2.17 9.54
CA GLU A 73 -13.69 -2.04 8.58
C GLU A 73 -13.25 -2.50 7.18
N ILE A 74 -12.04 -2.09 6.75
CA ILE A 74 -11.48 -2.48 5.45
C ILE A 74 -11.23 -3.99 5.40
N ARG A 75 -10.65 -4.59 6.47
CA ARG A 75 -10.45 -6.05 6.59
C ARG A 75 -11.78 -6.80 6.51
N SER A 76 -12.79 -6.32 7.22
CA SER A 76 -14.13 -6.93 7.20
C SER A 76 -14.72 -6.91 5.80
N TYR A 77 -14.56 -5.79 5.08
CA TYR A 77 -14.99 -5.69 3.68
C TYR A 77 -14.19 -6.62 2.75
N CYS A 78 -12.88 -6.74 2.91
CA CYS A 78 -12.07 -7.70 2.18
C CYS A 78 -12.58 -9.14 2.37
N GLN A 79 -12.99 -9.52 3.59
CA GLN A 79 -13.55 -10.84 3.89
C GLN A 79 -14.90 -11.05 3.19
N GLU A 80 -15.72 -10.00 3.09
CA GLU A 80 -17.02 -10.06 2.40
C GLU A 80 -16.86 -10.29 0.90
N VAL A 81 -15.95 -9.56 0.24
CA VAL A 81 -15.77 -9.64 -1.23
C VAL A 81 -14.87 -10.79 -1.69
N TYR A 82 -14.01 -11.31 -0.81
CA TYR A 82 -13.14 -12.47 -1.08
C TYR A 82 -13.40 -13.61 -0.07
N PRO A 83 -14.60 -14.21 -0.06
CA PRO A 83 -14.97 -15.20 0.96
C PRO A 83 -14.14 -16.50 0.89
N GLU A 84 -13.62 -16.83 -0.28
CA GLU A 84 -12.77 -18.00 -0.51
C GLU A 84 -11.31 -17.79 -0.04
N LEU A 85 -10.94 -16.56 0.31
CA LEU A 85 -9.60 -16.22 0.78
C LEU A 85 -9.60 -16.02 2.30
N GLN A 86 -8.62 -16.60 2.98
CA GLN A 86 -8.44 -16.42 4.43
C GLN A 86 -7.83 -15.04 4.74
N ILE A 87 -8.60 -13.98 4.57
CA ILE A 87 -8.13 -12.61 4.82
C ILE A 87 -7.91 -12.41 6.32
N THR A 88 -6.67 -12.12 6.71
CA THR A 88 -6.27 -11.89 8.10
C THR A 88 -6.07 -10.42 8.43
N ASN A 89 -5.68 -9.61 7.44
CA ASN A 89 -5.38 -8.20 7.64
C ASN A 89 -5.57 -7.39 6.34
N ALA A 90 -5.62 -6.06 6.47
CA ALA A 90 -5.60 -5.14 5.34
C ALA A 90 -4.53 -4.08 5.58
N VAL A 91 -3.75 -3.76 4.54
CA VAL A 91 -2.69 -2.76 4.64
C VAL A 91 -2.77 -1.81 3.46
N GLU A 92 -2.40 -0.55 3.67
CA GLU A 92 -2.29 0.40 2.55
C GLU A 92 -1.17 -0.06 1.59
N GLY A 93 -1.44 -0.02 0.29
CA GLY A 93 -0.46 -0.37 -0.73
C GLY A 93 0.68 0.64 -0.83
N THR A 94 1.72 0.29 -1.57
CA THR A 94 2.88 1.17 -1.79
C THR A 94 2.74 2.04 -3.03
N GLN A 95 1.96 1.61 -4.02
CA GLN A 95 1.86 2.25 -5.33
C GLN A 95 0.46 2.84 -5.58
N PRO A 96 0.35 4.09 -6.06
CA PRO A 96 -0.91 4.66 -6.47
C PRO A 96 -1.39 4.03 -7.79
N VAL A 97 -2.70 3.86 -7.92
CA VAL A 97 -3.36 3.37 -9.13
C VAL A 97 -4.34 4.43 -9.66
N THR A 98 -4.45 4.51 -10.98
CA THR A 98 -5.46 5.37 -11.63
C THR A 98 -6.67 4.51 -11.97
N ILE A 99 -7.84 4.85 -11.42
CA ILE A 99 -9.09 4.12 -11.66
C ILE A 99 -10.13 5.07 -12.24
N ASP A 100 -10.75 4.67 -13.34
CA ASP A 100 -11.81 5.42 -14.01
C ASP A 100 -13.21 4.90 -13.64
N ASN A 101 -14.25 5.53 -14.20
CA ASN A 101 -15.65 5.05 -14.14
C ASN A 101 -16.17 4.64 -12.75
N TRP A 102 -15.81 5.39 -11.70
CA TRP A 102 -16.33 5.10 -10.36
C TRP A 102 -17.85 5.26 -10.26
N CYS A 103 -18.49 4.32 -9.56
CA CYS A 103 -19.93 4.32 -9.31
C CYS A 103 -20.28 5.21 -8.09
N LYS A 104 -21.46 5.85 -8.13
CA LYS A 104 -22.02 6.58 -6.98
C LYS A 104 -23.18 5.77 -6.40
N LYS A 105 -23.37 5.86 -5.07
CA LYS A 105 -24.51 5.23 -4.39
C LYS A 105 -25.84 5.63 -5.05
N GLY A 106 -26.66 4.64 -5.38
CA GLY A 106 -27.98 4.84 -5.99
C GLY A 106 -27.96 5.29 -7.45
N ARG A 107 -26.82 5.26 -8.16
CA ARG A 107 -26.75 5.56 -9.60
C ARG A 107 -26.29 4.34 -10.41
N PRO A 108 -27.08 3.89 -11.40
CA PRO A 108 -26.77 2.69 -12.18
C PRO A 108 -25.65 2.90 -13.21
N LYS A 109 -25.39 4.15 -13.61
CA LYS A 109 -24.30 4.47 -14.56
C LYS A 109 -23.09 4.96 -13.81
N CYS A 110 -22.01 4.19 -13.89
CA CYS A 110 -20.71 4.57 -13.38
C CYS A 110 -20.03 5.46 -14.43
N LYS A 111 -20.08 6.77 -14.20
CA LYS A 111 -19.51 7.80 -15.07
C LYS A 111 -18.82 8.84 -14.21
N GLY A 112 -17.60 9.20 -14.55
CA GLY A 112 -16.85 10.22 -13.85
C GLY A 112 -15.41 10.32 -14.34
N HIS A 113 -14.70 11.31 -13.80
CA HIS A 113 -13.27 11.46 -14.01
C HIS A 113 -12.50 10.30 -13.35
N GLN A 114 -11.31 10.04 -13.88
CA GLN A 114 -10.34 9.15 -13.26
C GLN A 114 -9.86 9.72 -11.92
N HIS A 115 -9.63 8.85 -10.95
CA HIS A 115 -9.06 9.18 -9.66
C HIS A 115 -7.78 8.39 -9.43
N ILE A 116 -6.77 9.06 -8.90
CA ILE A 116 -5.53 8.43 -8.45
C ILE A 116 -5.68 8.14 -6.96
N VAL A 117 -5.61 6.88 -6.58
CA VAL A 117 -5.80 6.41 -5.20
C VAL A 117 -4.73 5.38 -4.86
N VAL A 118 -4.37 5.27 -3.59
CA VAL A 118 -3.55 4.15 -3.09
C VAL A 118 -4.52 3.07 -2.61
N PRO A 119 -4.53 1.87 -3.23
CA PRO A 119 -5.44 0.81 -2.83
C PRO A 119 -4.93 0.10 -1.58
N TYR A 120 -5.85 -0.45 -0.80
CA TYR A 120 -5.53 -1.37 0.30
C TYR A 120 -5.36 -2.79 -0.24
N GLN A 121 -4.31 -3.47 0.20
CA GLN A 121 -4.06 -4.88 -0.06
C GLN A 121 -4.72 -5.73 1.03
N CYS A 122 -5.51 -6.72 0.62
CA CYS A 122 -6.10 -7.69 1.52
C CYS A 122 -5.10 -8.84 1.74
N LEU A 123 -4.55 -8.98 2.93
CA LEU A 123 -3.53 -9.98 3.23
C LEU A 123 -4.16 -11.33 3.54
N VAL A 124 -3.67 -12.38 2.88
CA VAL A 124 -4.15 -13.76 3.01
C VAL A 124 -3.23 -14.55 3.93
N GLY A 125 -3.81 -15.28 4.88
CA GLY A 125 -3.08 -16.21 5.75
C GLY A 125 -2.19 -15.54 6.79
N GLU A 126 -1.24 -16.30 7.34
CA GLU A 126 -0.29 -15.77 8.32
C GLU A 126 0.62 -14.73 7.68
N PHE A 127 0.90 -13.66 8.42
CA PHE A 127 1.77 -12.60 7.94
C PHE A 127 3.20 -13.14 7.75
N VAL A 128 3.63 -13.23 6.49
CA VAL A 128 5.01 -13.48 6.12
C VAL A 128 5.56 -12.22 5.46
N SER A 129 6.67 -11.71 5.99
CA SER A 129 7.28 -10.51 5.41
C SER A 129 7.78 -10.79 3.99
N GLU A 130 7.52 -9.90 3.04
CA GLU A 130 7.96 -10.07 1.65
C GLU A 130 9.49 -10.24 1.56
N ALA A 131 9.93 -11.11 0.64
CA ALA A 131 11.33 -11.29 0.32
C ALA A 131 11.83 -10.08 -0.48
N LEU A 132 12.76 -9.31 0.10
CA LEU A 132 13.39 -8.20 -0.60
C LEU A 132 14.63 -8.67 -1.34
N LEU A 133 14.72 -8.34 -2.63
CA LEU A 133 15.96 -8.48 -3.39
C LEU A 133 16.93 -7.39 -2.94
N VAL A 134 18.17 -7.77 -2.65
CA VAL A 134 19.25 -6.84 -2.28
C VAL A 134 20.22 -6.77 -3.46
N PRO A 135 20.19 -5.71 -4.28
CA PRO A 135 21.13 -5.53 -5.37
C PRO A 135 22.57 -5.40 -4.88
N ASP A 136 23.52 -5.58 -5.79
CA ASP A 136 24.93 -5.36 -5.51
C ASP A 136 25.15 -3.95 -4.97
N LYS A 137 25.97 -3.83 -3.92
CA LYS A 137 26.28 -2.59 -3.16
C LYS A 137 25.19 -2.11 -2.18
N CYS A 138 24.03 -2.74 -2.11
CA CYS A 138 23.02 -2.45 -1.09
C CYS A 138 23.16 -3.36 0.14
N LYS A 139 22.74 -2.87 1.30
CA LYS A 139 22.62 -3.66 2.54
C LYS A 139 21.18 -3.75 2.99
N PHE A 140 20.81 -4.92 3.50
CA PHE A 140 19.51 -5.15 4.13
C PHE A 140 19.57 -4.80 5.61
N LEU A 141 18.69 -3.90 6.04
CA LEU A 141 18.55 -3.51 7.45
C LEU A 141 17.12 -3.81 7.92
N HIS A 142 17.00 -4.22 9.18
CA HIS A 142 15.73 -4.54 9.81
C HIS A 142 15.74 -4.04 11.26
N GLN A 143 14.69 -3.33 11.63
CA GLN A 143 14.43 -2.91 13.01
C GLN A 143 13.10 -3.51 13.47
N GLU A 144 13.11 -4.10 14.66
CA GLU A 144 11.92 -4.56 15.36
C GLU A 144 11.81 -3.89 16.73
N LYS A 145 10.57 -3.79 17.21
CA LYS A 145 10.26 -3.26 18.55
C LYS A 145 9.06 -4.04 19.08
N MET A 146 9.28 -4.91 20.05
CA MET A 146 8.23 -5.80 20.59
C MET A 146 7.36 -5.11 21.65
N ASP A 147 7.86 -4.06 22.28
CA ASP A 147 7.22 -3.30 23.35
C ASP A 147 6.24 -2.22 22.87
N SER A 148 6.15 -1.97 21.56
CA SER A 148 5.19 -1.01 21.00
C SER A 148 4.70 -1.39 19.60
N CYS A 149 3.43 -1.11 19.32
CA CYS A 149 2.86 -1.23 17.97
C CYS A 149 2.74 0.16 17.33
N GLU A 150 3.61 0.44 16.36
CA GLU A 150 3.67 1.74 15.69
C GLU A 150 3.05 1.70 14.29
N THR A 151 2.62 2.88 13.81
CA THR A 151 1.97 3.02 12.50
C THR A 151 2.92 2.78 11.33
N TYR A 152 2.37 2.51 10.14
CA TYR A 152 3.18 2.41 8.91
C TYR A 152 4.02 3.66 8.68
N LEU A 153 3.43 4.86 8.85
CA LEU A 153 4.13 6.13 8.65
C LEU A 153 5.31 6.29 9.62
N TYR A 154 5.14 5.90 10.89
CA TYR A 154 6.24 5.90 11.84
C TYR A 154 7.40 5.03 11.35
N TRP A 155 7.12 3.77 11.00
CA TRP A 155 8.15 2.84 10.52
C TRP A 155 8.77 3.27 9.20
N HIS A 156 7.99 3.90 8.33
CA HIS A 156 8.46 4.46 7.07
C HIS A 156 9.42 5.62 7.30
N ILE A 157 9.03 6.61 8.11
CA ILE A 157 9.88 7.76 8.48
C ILE A 157 11.13 7.30 9.20
N LEU A 158 11.01 6.37 10.16
CA LEU A 158 12.17 5.80 10.85
C LEU A 158 13.12 5.13 9.86
N GLY A 159 12.57 4.39 8.90
CA GLY A 159 13.31 3.84 7.77
C GLY A 159 14.07 4.91 7.01
N ILE A 160 13.43 6.03 6.63
CA ILE A 160 14.08 7.14 5.93
C ILE A 160 15.21 7.73 6.80
N CYS A 161 14.93 7.97 8.08
CA CYS A 161 15.86 8.64 8.99
C CYS A 161 17.09 7.80 9.33
N LEU A 162 16.96 6.48 9.50
CA LEU A 162 18.11 5.59 9.74
C LEU A 162 19.03 5.48 8.52
N LEU A 163 18.48 5.77 7.35
CA LEU A 163 19.09 5.56 6.06
C LEU A 163 19.75 6.82 5.49
N GLY A 164 19.25 8.02 5.81
CA GLY A 164 19.84 9.27 5.32
C GLY A 164 19.78 9.49 3.80
N PHE A 165 19.20 8.55 3.03
CA PHE A 165 18.97 8.59 1.58
C PHE A 165 17.67 7.86 1.20
N ASP A 166 17.28 7.94 -0.08
CA ASP A 166 16.01 7.43 -0.64
C ASP A 166 15.74 5.95 -0.30
N LEU A 167 14.53 5.73 0.21
CA LEU A 167 14.00 4.42 0.54
C LEU A 167 13.60 3.71 -0.76
N HIS A 168 14.41 2.73 -1.20
CA HIS A 168 13.98 1.80 -2.23
C HIS A 168 12.92 0.85 -1.66
N ASN A 169 11.66 1.27 -1.74
CA ASN A 169 10.51 0.42 -1.53
C ASN A 169 9.96 0.01 -2.90
N LYS A 170 9.82 -1.28 -3.14
CA LYS A 170 9.32 -1.79 -4.43
C LYS A 170 7.79 -1.67 -4.48
#